data_AF-A0A7K4F1B2-F1
#
_entry.id   AF-A0A7K4F1B2-F1
#
_cell.length_a   1.000
_cell.length_b   1.000
_cell.length_c   1.000
_cell.angle_alpha   90.00
_cell.angle_beta   90.00
_cell.angle_gamma   90.00
#
_symmetry.space_group_name_H-M   'P 1'
#
loop_
_entity.id
_entity.type
_entity.pdbx_description
1 polymer ?
#
loop_
_entity_poly.entity_id
_entity_poly.type
_entity_poly.pdbx_seq_one_letter_code
_entity_poly.pdbx_strand_id
1 'polypeptide(L)'
;FIMNSYHLKKILSLSFESKKNNILLSNKLEIDILMRFALTKQISDAILTVGIKPKSNFILIAIGNKKSLNSLYEDLLPLSVNLFVKKNDSFLKKHFKISQKQLDVVYSKNPLEDILIEKAAILV
;
A
#
# COMPACT_ATOMS: atom_id res chain seq x y z
N PHE A 1 5.85 -4.13 -0.93
CA PHE A 1 4.75 -3.85 0.02
C PHE A 1 3.39 -3.80 -0.64
N ILE A 2 3.28 -3.35 -1.90
CA ILE A 2 2.05 -3.45 -2.68
C ILE A 2 2.06 -4.76 -3.48
N MET A 3 0.98 -5.55 -3.39
CA MET A 3 0.89 -6.87 -4.04
C MET A 3 0.36 -6.78 -5.47
N ASN A 4 -0.80 -6.17 -5.61
CA ASN A 4 -1.51 -6.01 -6.87
C ASN A 4 -2.48 -4.82 -6.77
N SER A 5 -3.23 -4.59 -7.85
CA SER A 5 -4.20 -3.51 -7.94
C SER A 5 -5.35 -3.65 -6.93
N TYR A 6 -5.77 -4.87 -6.57
CA TYR A 6 -6.81 -5.11 -5.57
C TYR A 6 -6.35 -4.63 -4.19
N HIS A 7 -5.18 -5.08 -3.73
CA HIS A 7 -4.58 -4.65 -2.48
C HIS A 7 -4.35 -3.13 -2.45
N LEU A 8 -3.77 -2.55 -3.51
CA LEU A 8 -3.55 -1.10 -3.62
C LEU A 8 -4.86 -0.31 -3.43
N LYS A 9 -5.89 -0.65 -4.20
CA LYS A 9 -7.18 0.07 -4.15
C LYS A 9 -7.79 0.02 -2.75
N LYS A 10 -7.75 -1.14 -2.10
CA LYS A 10 -8.32 -1.31 -0.76
C LYS A 10 -7.60 -0.49 0.31
N ILE A 11 -6.26 -0.45 0.30
CA ILE A 11 -5.49 0.40 1.23
C ILE A 11 -5.76 1.89 0.99
N LEU A 12 -5.85 2.32 -0.27
CA LEU A 12 -6.21 3.69 -0.60
C LEU A 12 -7.63 4.03 -0.10
N SER A 13 -8.60 3.15 -0.34
CA SER A 13 -9.97 3.33 0.17
C SER A 13 -10.01 3.51 1.68
N LEU A 14 -9.25 2.72 2.45
CA LEU A 14 -9.15 2.89 3.91
C LEU A 14 -8.67 4.29 4.28
N SER A 15 -7.61 4.78 3.63
CA SER A 15 -7.03 6.10 3.92
C SER A 15 -7.99 7.23 3.56
N PHE A 16 -8.71 7.12 2.44
CA PHE A 16 -9.70 8.12 2.03
C PHE A 16 -10.92 8.13 2.95
N GLU A 17 -11.43 6.97 3.36
CA GLU A 17 -12.52 6.89 4.34
C GLU A 17 -12.08 7.43 5.69
N SER A 18 -10.86 7.11 6.14
CA SER A 18 -10.33 7.70 7.38
C SER A 18 -10.18 9.21 7.29
N LYS A 19 -9.75 9.76 6.15
CA LYS A 19 -9.74 11.22 5.92
C LYS A 19 -11.14 11.81 6.02
N LYS A 20 -12.13 11.22 5.36
CA LYS A 20 -13.52 11.69 5.35
C LYS A 20 -14.12 11.69 6.75
N ASN A 21 -13.76 10.71 7.57
CA ASN A 21 -14.25 10.55 8.93
C ASN A 21 -13.35 11.22 10.00
N ASN A 22 -12.34 12.00 9.61
CA ASN A 22 -11.39 12.66 10.52
C ASN A 22 -10.65 11.71 11.49
N ILE A 23 -10.34 10.49 11.05
CA ILE A 23 -9.65 9.44 11.82
C ILE A 23 -8.37 8.95 11.12
N LEU A 24 -7.65 9.86 10.46
CA LEU A 24 -6.34 9.51 9.90
C LEU A 24 -5.36 9.16 11.03
N LEU A 25 -4.48 8.20 10.77
CA LEU A 25 -3.35 7.85 11.63
C LEU A 25 -2.31 8.97 11.71
N SER A 26 -2.35 9.91 10.76
CA SER A 26 -1.45 11.06 10.63
C SER A 26 -2.21 12.28 10.10
N ASN A 27 -1.69 13.48 10.37
CA ASN A 27 -2.25 14.74 9.85
C ASN A 27 -2.26 14.85 8.31
N LYS A 28 -1.54 13.96 7.62
CA LYS A 28 -1.36 13.97 6.17
C LYS A 28 -1.79 12.65 5.55
N LEU A 29 -2.59 12.71 4.49
CA LEU A 29 -3.15 11.53 3.79
C LEU A 29 -2.03 10.64 3.23
N GLU A 30 -1.00 11.23 2.65
CA GLU A 30 0.13 10.51 2.07
C GLU A 30 0.91 9.72 3.14
N ILE A 31 0.99 10.23 4.36
CA ILE A 31 1.64 9.54 5.48
C ILE A 31 0.74 8.42 6.01
N ASP A 32 -0.58 8.65 6.12
CA ASP A 32 -1.55 7.62 6.48
C ASP A 32 -1.49 6.42 5.50
N ILE A 33 -1.41 6.69 4.19
CA ILE A 33 -1.24 5.66 3.16
C ILE A 33 0.04 4.85 3.39
N LEU A 34 1.18 5.51 3.65
CA LEU A 34 2.44 4.81 3.95
C LEU A 34 2.33 3.95 5.21
N MET A 35 1.71 4.49 6.27
CA MET A 35 1.50 3.79 7.54
C MET A 35 0.64 2.54 7.37
N ARG A 36 -0.42 2.61 6.55
CA ARG A 36 -1.26 1.45 6.23
C ARG A 36 -0.54 0.40 5.41
N PHE A 37 0.32 0.77 4.46
CA PHE A 37 1.15 -0.20 3.75
C PHE A 37 2.23 -0.82 4.65
N ALA A 38 2.73 -0.07 5.63
CA ALA A 38 3.74 -0.52 6.57
C ALA A 38 3.17 -1.30 7.77
N LEU A 39 1.84 -1.31 7.93
CA LEU A 39 1.15 -1.88 9.08
C LEU A 39 1.69 -1.38 10.43
N THR A 40 1.96 -0.08 10.54
CA THR A 40 2.54 0.54 11.75
C THR A 40 1.89 1.87 12.08
N LYS A 41 1.88 2.23 13.37
CA LYS A 41 1.48 3.54 13.88
C LYS A 41 2.64 4.54 13.97
N GLN A 42 3.88 4.11 13.70
CA GLN A 42 5.05 4.97 13.74
C GLN A 42 5.37 5.53 12.36
N ILE A 43 5.33 6.86 12.22
CA ILE A 43 5.61 7.55 10.94
C ILE A 43 7.02 7.24 10.43
N SER A 44 8.01 7.25 11.33
CA SER A 44 9.41 6.92 11.00
C SER A 44 9.53 5.52 10.40
N ASP A 45 8.91 4.52 11.05
CA ASP A 45 8.94 3.13 10.59
C ASP A 45 8.25 2.97 9.24
N ALA A 46 7.14 3.67 9.02
CA ALA A 46 6.46 3.65 7.72
C ALA A 46 7.35 4.20 6.60
N ILE A 47 7.94 5.38 6.80
CA ILE A 47 8.83 5.99 5.81
C ILE A 47 10.07 5.11 5.57
N LEU A 48 10.66 4.59 6.65
CA LEU A 48 11.84 3.72 6.56
C LEU A 48 11.54 2.37 5.91
N THR A 49 10.33 1.84 6.04
CA THR A 49 10.01 0.50 5.55
C THR A 49 9.43 0.53 4.13
N VAL A 50 8.44 1.38 3.89
CA VAL A 50 7.69 1.41 2.62
C VAL A 50 7.99 2.62 1.73
N GLY A 51 8.68 3.63 2.27
CA GLY A 51 9.09 4.79 1.50
C GLY A 51 10.11 4.47 0.40
N ILE A 52 10.35 5.45 -0.47
CA ILE A 52 11.29 5.33 -1.59
C ILE A 52 12.71 4.95 -1.10
N LYS A 53 13.36 4.05 -1.84
CA LYS A 53 14.74 3.62 -1.57
C LYS A 53 15.66 4.01 -2.71
N PRO A 54 16.90 4.47 -2.43
CA PRO A 54 17.86 4.75 -3.47
C PRO A 54 18.08 3.53 -4.37
N LYS A 55 18.28 3.78 -5.67
CA LYS A 55 18.64 2.75 -6.67
C LYS A 55 17.65 1.57 -6.75
N SER A 56 16.41 1.77 -6.32
CA SER A 56 15.36 0.75 -6.32
C SER A 56 14.13 1.26 -7.06
N ASN A 57 13.46 0.37 -7.79
CA ASN A 57 12.16 0.70 -8.38
C ASN A 57 11.15 1.03 -7.27
N PHE A 58 10.28 2.00 -7.53
CA PHE A 58 9.25 2.43 -6.60
C PHE A 58 7.90 2.59 -7.33
N ILE A 59 6.84 2.73 -6.55
CA ILE A 59 5.50 3.03 -7.05
C ILE A 59 5.18 4.46 -6.64
N LEU A 60 4.88 5.31 -7.62
CA LEU A 60 4.35 6.65 -7.38
C LEU A 60 2.83 6.58 -7.34
N ILE A 61 2.24 7.07 -6.24
CA ILE A 61 0.80 7.25 -6.11
C ILE A 61 0.53 8.75 -6.21
N ALA A 62 -0.09 9.18 -7.29
CA ALA A 62 -0.47 10.57 -7.52
C ALA A 62 -2.00 10.71 -7.50
N ILE A 63 -2.50 11.72 -6.80
CA ILE A 63 -3.93 12.02 -6.63
C ILE A 63 -4.16 13.46 -7.06
N GLY A 64 -5.09 13.69 -7.99
CA GLY A 64 -5.33 15.02 -8.54
C GLY A 64 -6.31 15.01 -9.71
N ASN A 65 -6.36 16.12 -10.44
CA ASN A 65 -7.21 16.23 -11.62
C ASN A 65 -6.68 15.39 -12.79
N LYS A 66 -7.58 14.87 -13.63
CA LYS A 66 -7.26 13.98 -14.74
C LYS A 66 -6.25 14.56 -15.72
N LYS A 67 -6.38 15.85 -16.08
CA LYS A 67 -5.49 16.50 -17.07
C LYS A 67 -4.04 16.51 -16.59
N SER A 68 -3.82 16.90 -15.34
CA SER A 68 -2.48 16.96 -14.73
C SER A 68 -1.90 15.56 -14.52
N LEU A 69 -2.72 14.60 -14.09
CA LEU A 69 -2.28 13.21 -13.94
C LEU A 69 -1.91 12.56 -15.28
N ASN A 70 -2.66 12.84 -16.34
CA ASN A 70 -2.32 12.34 -17.68
C ASN A 70 -1.00 12.94 -18.16
N SER A 71 -0.79 14.25 -17.99
CA SER A 71 0.50 14.89 -18.33
C SER A 71 1.65 14.24 -17.57
N LEU A 72 1.52 14.09 -16.25
CA LEU A 72 2.52 13.45 -15.40
C LEU A 72 2.79 12.00 -15.83
N TYR A 73 1.76 11.27 -16.24
CA TYR A 73 1.91 9.89 -16.72
C TYR A 73 2.73 9.84 -18.02
N GLU A 74 2.41 10.67 -19.01
CA GLU A 74 3.15 10.72 -20.28
C GLU A 74 4.62 11.10 -20.06
N ASP A 75 4.89 12.07 -19.18
CA ASP A 75 6.25 12.52 -18.86
C ASP A 75 7.08 11.40 -18.19
N LEU A 76 6.45 10.56 -17.37
CA LEU A 76 7.11 9.48 -16.64
C LEU A 76 7.14 8.15 -17.40
N LEU A 77 6.31 7.99 -18.44
CA LEU A 77 6.17 6.75 -19.19
C LEU A 77 7.51 6.19 -19.70
N PRO A 78 8.44 7.01 -20.27
CA PRO A 78 9.74 6.51 -20.75
C PRO A 78 10.65 5.96 -19.65
N LEU A 79 10.42 6.37 -18.40
CA LEU A 79 11.19 5.95 -17.22
C LEU A 79 10.50 4.84 -16.43
N SER A 80 9.29 4.47 -16.84
CA SER A 80 8.43 3.55 -16.10
C SER A 80 8.69 2.08 -16.47
N VAL A 81 8.33 1.19 -15.56
CA VAL A 81 8.32 -0.26 -15.77
C VAL A 81 6.96 -0.82 -15.42
N ASN A 82 6.63 -1.98 -15.98
CA ASN A 82 5.37 -2.67 -15.66
C ASN A 82 5.22 -2.87 -14.15
N LEU A 83 4.06 -2.46 -13.63
CA LEU A 83 3.71 -2.66 -12.22
C LEU A 83 3.44 -4.14 -11.92
N PHE A 84 3.71 -4.55 -10.67
CA PHE A 84 3.36 -5.87 -10.12
C PHE A 84 3.97 -7.09 -10.83
N VAL A 85 5.05 -6.92 -11.61
CA VAL A 85 5.74 -8.04 -12.28
C VAL A 85 6.36 -9.01 -11.27
N LYS A 86 6.89 -8.51 -10.15
CA LYS A 86 7.50 -9.33 -9.11
C LYS A 86 6.47 -9.74 -8.07
N LYS A 87 6.32 -11.05 -7.87
CA LYS A 87 5.55 -11.62 -6.75
C LYS A 87 6.30 -11.39 -5.44
N ASN A 88 5.69 -10.66 -4.52
CA ASN A 88 6.28 -10.29 -3.24
C ASN A 88 5.68 -11.07 -2.06
N ASP A 89 4.89 -12.10 -2.34
CA ASP A 89 4.11 -12.87 -1.37
C ASP A 89 4.97 -13.44 -0.24
N SER A 90 6.06 -14.14 -0.58
CA SER A 90 6.95 -14.74 0.42
C SER A 90 7.61 -13.69 1.30
N PHE A 91 8.05 -12.58 0.71
CA PHE A 91 8.59 -11.44 1.44
C PHE A 91 7.57 -10.85 2.42
N LEU A 92 6.34 -10.59 1.97
CA LEU A 92 5.30 -9.99 2.82
C LEU A 92 4.84 -10.92 3.93
N LYS A 93 4.67 -12.23 3.64
CA LYS A 93 4.36 -13.24 4.66
C LYS A 93 5.42 -13.26 5.76
N LYS A 94 6.71 -13.30 5.37
CA LYS A 94 7.82 -13.30 6.33
C LYS A 94 7.90 -11.99 7.12
N HIS A 95 7.81 -10.85 6.43
CA HIS A 95 7.94 -9.53 7.04
C HIS A 95 6.83 -9.27 8.07
N PHE A 96 5.57 -9.57 7.73
CA PHE A 96 4.42 -9.37 8.61
C PHE A 96 4.08 -10.58 9.49
N LYS A 97 4.95 -11.60 9.52
CA LYS A 97 4.80 -12.82 10.33
C LYS A 97 3.45 -13.52 10.11
N ILE A 98 2.98 -13.57 8.85
CA ILE A 98 1.73 -14.24 8.47
C ILE A 98 2.03 -15.72 8.21
N SER A 99 1.42 -16.58 9.03
CA SER A 99 1.56 -18.03 8.95
C SER A 99 0.65 -18.66 7.90
N GLN A 100 0.99 -19.88 7.46
CA GLN A 100 0.13 -20.63 6.54
C GLN A 100 -1.24 -20.95 7.16
N LYS A 101 -1.27 -21.30 8.46
CA LYS A 101 -2.53 -21.53 9.20
C LYS A 101 -3.49 -20.34 9.14
N GLN A 102 -2.97 -19.11 9.20
CA GLN A 102 -3.79 -17.91 9.06
C GLN A 102 -4.33 -17.74 7.64
N LEU A 103 -3.57 -18.13 6.61
CA LEU A 103 -4.04 -18.07 5.23
C LEU A 103 -5.11 -19.13 4.94
N ASP A 104 -4.95 -20.33 5.49
CA ASP A 104 -5.83 -21.48 5.23
C ASP A 104 -7.26 -21.27 5.78
N VAL A 105 -7.41 -20.44 6.82
CA VAL A 105 -8.72 -20.14 7.42
C VAL A 105 -9.44 -18.98 6.73
N VAL A 106 -8.77 -18.23 5.86
CA VAL A 106 -9.38 -17.09 5.15
C VAL A 106 -10.11 -17.59 3.92
N TYR A 107 -11.44 -17.54 3.97
CA TYR A 107 -12.30 -17.92 2.85
C TYR A 107 -12.34 -16.82 1.78
N SER A 108 -11.27 -16.72 0.98
CA SER A 108 -11.12 -15.73 -0.09
C SER A 108 -10.27 -16.24 -1.25
N LYS A 109 -10.45 -15.64 -2.42
CA LYS A 109 -9.57 -15.81 -3.58
C LYS A 109 -8.20 -15.14 -3.40
N ASN A 110 -8.11 -14.15 -2.51
CA ASN A 110 -6.91 -13.34 -2.26
C ASN A 110 -6.58 -13.29 -0.74
N PRO A 111 -6.30 -14.45 -0.10
CA PRO A 111 -6.24 -14.54 1.36
C PRO A 111 -5.12 -13.69 1.98
N LEU A 112 -3.97 -13.56 1.32
CA LEU A 112 -2.86 -12.76 1.84
C LEU A 112 -3.19 -11.25 1.76
N GLU A 113 -3.73 -10.80 0.64
CA GLU A 113 -4.19 -9.42 0.46
C GLU A 113 -5.23 -9.04 1.51
N ASP A 114 -6.23 -9.91 1.73
CA ASP A 114 -7.30 -9.64 2.68
C ASP A 114 -6.78 -9.55 4.12
N ILE A 115 -5.85 -10.42 4.53
CA ILE A 115 -5.20 -10.30 5.86
C ILE A 115 -4.42 -8.98 5.98
N LEU A 116 -3.69 -8.57 4.94
CA LEU A 116 -2.94 -7.31 4.97
C LEU A 116 -3.87 -6.10 5.04
N ILE A 117 -4.98 -6.12 4.28
CA ILE A 117 -6.00 -5.08 4.30
C ILE A 117 -6.68 -5.01 5.67
N GLU A 118 -7.04 -6.16 6.25
CA GLU A 118 -7.66 -6.23 7.58
C GLU A 118 -6.71 -5.65 8.64
N LYS A 119 -5.44 -6.08 8.63
CA LYS A 119 -4.40 -5.53 9.52
C LYS A 119 -4.25 -4.02 9.35
N ALA A 120 -4.37 -3.49 8.14
CA ALA A 120 -4.33 -2.05 7.90
C ALA A 120 -5.59 -1.31 8.35
N ALA A 121 -6.74 -1.98 8.34
CA ALA A 121 -8.03 -1.42 8.74
C ALA A 121 -8.17 -1.30 10.27
N ILE A 122 -7.61 -2.26 11.02
CA ILE A 122 -7.62 -2.23 12.50
C ILE A 122 -6.62 -1.25 13.10
N LEU A 123 -5.77 -0.61 12.28
CA LEU A 123 -4.99 0.54 12.72
C LEU A 123 -5.95 1.72 12.90
N VAL A 124 -6.37 1.94 14.15
CA VAL A 124 -7.13 3.10 14.65
C VAL A 124 -6.38 3.83 15.74
#